data_AF-A0A967EE91-F1
#
_entry.id   AF-A0A967EE91-F1
#
_cell.length_a   1.000
_cell.length_b   1.000
_cell.length_c   1.000
_cell.angle_alpha   90.00
_cell.angle_beta   90.00
_cell.angle_gamma   90.00
#
_symmetry.space_group_name_H-M   'P 1'
#
loop_
_entity.id
_entity.type
_entity.pdbx_description
1 polymer ?
#
loop_
_entity_poly.entity_id
_entity_poly.type
_entity_poly.pdbx_seq_one_letter_code
_entity_poly.pdbx_strand_id
1 'polypeptide(L)'
;MRAQIAGVALALACLPDPSLAHASEQGFVLLMPTDVYTDAGVATVALTVALLAILPAWVAARLFRPIRLAPPARFGLHHVTSCLSTGLLAFLVWRGAVGPHDPMANPLPLFVWVVWWVVMVALQGLLGNHWRWTNPWTGPAAVLARLTGSRPMMRYPSRWGHWPGVFIFLGFAAFLLADPAPTDPHRLAWIAGGYWYLTVMGITLFGPRWLLRGEALSILMRAYARVGLLGRVRGRVAMGLWGWQGLIRPKVSTGVAVFIILMLGVGSFDGINETFLWMGFIGVNPLEFPGRSAVIVQNLAGMLVANMALLVIFAACLALGDRLAGTRRPILEAVRLFAPTLLPIALAYHIAHYVTVFLVDGQYVLAYLTDPMNTGADLLGLGDFHVTTGFFNTPGTVRAIWLSQAGGVVTGHVIAILMAHVLALRGHGNNLRAIIAQAPLAIFMIGYTFFGLWLLASPRGV
;
A
#
# COMPACT_ATOMS: atom_id res chain seq x y z
N MET A 1 -34.94 -36.08 47.74
CA MET A 1 -35.08 -35.58 46.35
C MET A 1 -34.61 -34.13 46.16
N ARG A 2 -35.13 -33.13 46.88
CA ARG A 2 -34.73 -31.71 46.66
C ARG A 2 -33.23 -31.41 46.88
N ALA A 3 -32.59 -32.03 47.87
CA ALA A 3 -31.16 -31.81 48.14
C ALA A 3 -30.22 -32.42 47.09
N GLN A 4 -30.61 -33.55 46.49
CA GLN A 4 -29.83 -34.20 45.43
C GLN A 4 -29.93 -33.43 44.10
N ILE A 5 -31.09 -32.82 43.82
CA ILE A 5 -31.28 -31.97 42.63
C ILE A 5 -30.43 -30.69 42.76
N ALA A 6 -30.34 -30.10 43.95
CA ALA A 6 -29.48 -28.95 44.20
C ALA A 6 -27.99 -29.27 44.02
N GLY A 7 -27.54 -30.45 44.48
CA GLY A 7 -26.15 -30.90 44.30
C GLY A 7 -25.78 -31.13 42.83
N VAL A 8 -26.69 -31.72 42.04
CA VAL A 8 -26.49 -31.92 40.59
C VAL A 8 -26.51 -30.59 39.83
N ALA A 9 -27.38 -29.66 40.20
CA ALA A 9 -27.42 -28.32 39.60
C ALA A 9 -26.14 -27.52 39.89
N LEU A 10 -25.58 -27.62 41.11
CA LEU A 10 -24.31 -26.97 41.45
C LEU A 10 -23.13 -27.62 40.70
N ALA A 11 -23.14 -28.95 40.54
CA ALA A 11 -22.11 -29.66 39.78
C ALA A 11 -22.16 -29.33 38.28
N LEU A 12 -23.35 -29.16 37.70
CA LEU A 12 -23.54 -28.71 36.32
C LEU A 12 -23.14 -27.24 36.13
N ALA A 13 -23.33 -26.39 37.13
CA ALA A 13 -22.90 -24.98 37.11
C ALA A 13 -21.37 -24.81 37.29
N CYS A 14 -20.68 -25.85 37.76
CA CYS A 14 -19.22 -25.90 37.87
C CYS A 14 -18.56 -26.66 36.71
N LEU A 15 -19.33 -27.18 35.74
CA LEU A 15 -18.74 -27.67 34.50
C LEU A 15 -18.14 -26.46 33.77
N PRO A 16 -16.88 -26.54 33.32
CA PRO A 16 -16.33 -25.49 32.48
C PRO A 16 -17.22 -25.37 31.24
N ASP A 17 -17.85 -24.21 31.09
CA ASP A 17 -18.48 -23.84 29.83
C ASP A 17 -17.40 -23.99 28.75
N PRO A 18 -17.66 -24.67 27.61
CA PRO A 18 -16.77 -24.55 26.48
C PRO A 18 -16.76 -23.07 26.12
N SER A 19 -15.75 -22.34 26.61
CA SER A 19 -15.42 -21.06 26.03
C SER A 19 -15.15 -21.38 24.58
N LEU A 20 -16.04 -20.90 23.71
CA LEU A 20 -15.77 -20.77 22.30
C LEU A 20 -14.65 -19.75 22.19
N ALA A 21 -13.44 -20.15 22.59
CA ALA A 21 -12.20 -19.54 22.18
C ALA A 21 -12.08 -19.86 20.69
N HIS A 22 -12.92 -19.20 19.89
CA HIS A 22 -12.57 -18.94 18.52
C HIS A 22 -11.27 -18.16 18.62
N ALA A 23 -10.16 -18.85 18.31
CA ALA A 23 -8.90 -18.20 18.10
C ALA A 23 -9.17 -17.20 16.97
N SER A 24 -9.32 -15.92 17.31
CA SER A 24 -9.31 -14.89 16.30
C SER A 24 -7.98 -15.04 15.57
N GLU A 25 -7.97 -14.76 14.27
CA GLU A 25 -6.71 -14.48 13.62
C GLU A 25 -5.97 -13.45 14.49
N GLN A 26 -4.70 -13.72 14.81
CA GLN A 26 -3.87 -12.93 15.74
C GLN A 26 -4.08 -13.14 17.26
N GLY A 27 -4.72 -14.21 17.73
CA GLY A 27 -4.83 -14.48 19.18
C GLY A 27 -3.50 -14.44 19.97
N PHE A 28 -2.40 -14.92 19.38
CA PHE A 28 -1.06 -14.80 19.99
C PHE A 28 -0.53 -13.36 20.04
N VAL A 29 -0.96 -12.47 19.15
CA VAL A 29 -0.58 -11.05 19.17
C VAL A 29 -1.14 -10.36 20.41
N LEU A 30 -2.37 -10.67 20.80
CA LEU A 30 -3.00 -10.15 22.01
C LEU A 30 -2.29 -10.59 23.30
N LEU A 31 -1.56 -11.70 23.27
CA LEU A 31 -0.78 -12.20 24.40
C LEU A 31 0.63 -11.60 24.46
N MET A 32 1.07 -10.91 23.40
CA MET A 32 2.36 -10.23 23.39
C MET A 32 2.28 -8.90 24.13
N PRO A 33 3.39 -8.40 24.70
CA PRO A 33 3.46 -7.06 25.26
C PRO A 33 3.54 -6.00 24.14
N THR A 34 2.49 -5.93 23.31
CA THR A 34 2.41 -5.03 22.14
C THR A 34 2.49 -3.57 22.54
N ASP A 35 2.09 -3.22 23.75
CA ASP A 35 2.20 -1.86 24.30
C ASP A 35 3.68 -1.45 24.39
N VAL A 36 4.52 -2.31 24.99
CA VAL A 36 5.97 -2.05 25.12
C VAL A 36 6.64 -1.89 23.76
N TYR A 37 6.26 -2.73 22.80
CA TYR A 37 6.83 -2.64 21.45
C TYR A 37 6.34 -1.41 20.69
N THR A 38 5.08 -1.04 20.87
CA THR A 38 4.49 0.16 20.29
C THR A 38 5.17 1.40 20.86
N ASP A 39 5.34 1.47 22.17
CA ASP A 39 6.06 2.53 22.87
C ASP A 39 7.51 2.64 22.39
N ALA A 40 8.21 1.51 22.24
CA ALA A 40 9.57 1.48 21.72
C ALA A 40 9.66 2.01 20.27
N GLY A 41 8.71 1.62 19.41
CA GLY A 41 8.62 2.11 18.04
C GLY A 41 8.34 3.62 17.98
N VAL A 42 7.37 4.10 18.75
CA VAL A 42 7.02 5.52 18.87
C VAL A 42 8.20 6.32 19.44
N ALA A 43 8.85 5.81 20.48
CA ALA A 43 10.04 6.42 21.08
C ALA A 43 11.19 6.51 20.08
N THR A 44 11.41 5.50 19.24
CA THR A 44 12.42 5.53 18.18
C THR A 44 12.17 6.67 17.18
N VAL A 45 10.92 6.84 16.77
CA VAL A 45 10.52 7.92 15.85
C VAL A 45 10.64 9.29 16.53
N ALA A 46 10.19 9.42 17.77
CA ALA A 46 10.30 10.66 18.54
C ALA A 46 11.77 11.05 18.80
N LEU A 47 12.62 10.08 19.16
CA LEU A 47 14.05 10.29 19.35
C LEU A 47 14.73 10.68 18.03
N THR A 48 14.29 10.13 16.90
CA THR A 48 14.76 10.55 15.57
C THR A 48 14.42 12.02 15.31
N VAL A 49 13.20 12.46 15.63
CA VAL A 49 12.81 13.88 15.54
C VAL A 49 13.69 14.74 16.43
N ALA A 50 13.91 14.34 17.68
CA ALA A 50 14.76 15.07 18.63
C ALA A 50 16.21 15.17 18.15
N LEU A 51 16.78 14.07 17.62
CA LEU A 51 18.12 14.04 17.06
C LEU A 51 18.24 14.99 15.86
N LEU A 52 17.24 15.00 14.97
CA LEU A 52 17.23 15.88 13.80
C LEU A 52 17.07 17.36 14.14
N ALA A 53 16.49 17.68 15.29
CA ALA A 53 16.46 19.07 15.77
C ALA A 53 17.88 19.60 16.06
N ILE A 54 18.84 18.72 16.34
CA ILE A 54 20.23 19.08 16.67
C ILE A 54 21.15 18.85 15.45
N LEU A 55 20.81 17.90 14.59
CA LEU A 55 21.65 17.49 13.47
C LEU A 55 21.81 18.60 12.41
N PRO A 56 23.04 18.93 11.99
CA PRO A 56 23.24 19.92 10.92
C PRO A 56 22.58 19.49 9.61
N ALA A 57 21.95 20.46 8.93
CA ALA A 57 21.21 20.25 7.69
C ALA A 57 21.98 19.50 6.60
N TRP A 58 23.28 19.74 6.49
CA TRP A 58 24.14 19.11 5.49
C TRP A 58 24.34 17.61 5.76
N VAL A 59 24.30 17.17 7.01
CA VAL A 59 24.45 15.75 7.37
C VAL A 59 23.20 14.98 6.93
N ALA A 60 22.02 15.49 7.28
CA ALA A 60 20.74 14.91 6.86
C ALA A 60 20.62 14.87 5.33
N ALA A 61 21.03 15.94 4.64
CA ALA A 61 20.99 15.99 3.18
C ALA A 61 22.00 15.06 2.51
N ARG A 62 23.16 14.82 3.15
CA ARG A 62 24.22 13.94 2.63
C ARG A 62 23.78 12.48 2.62
N LEU A 63 22.94 12.06 3.55
CA LEU A 63 22.38 10.70 3.61
C LEU A 63 21.63 10.31 2.33
N PHE A 64 20.98 11.29 1.68
CA PHE A 64 20.22 11.08 0.44
C PHE A 64 21.00 11.43 -0.83
N ARG A 65 22.32 11.61 -0.74
CA ARG A 65 23.14 11.89 -1.91
C ARG A 65 23.29 10.61 -2.75
N PRO A 66 22.80 10.57 -4.00
CA PRO A 66 22.89 9.37 -4.80
C PRO A 66 24.31 9.13 -5.32
N ILE A 67 24.67 7.86 -5.44
CA ILE A 67 25.85 7.37 -6.13
C ILE A 67 25.48 7.11 -7.59
N ARG A 68 26.24 7.69 -8.51
CA ARG A 68 26.04 7.49 -9.95
C ARG A 68 26.67 6.16 -10.34
N LEU A 69 25.89 5.31 -11.00
CA LEU A 69 26.32 4.00 -11.48
C LEU A 69 26.62 4.10 -12.98
N ALA A 70 25.92 3.33 -13.80
CA ALA A 70 26.12 3.22 -15.23
C ALA A 70 25.22 4.16 -16.05
N PRO A 71 25.57 4.46 -17.32
CA PRO A 71 24.59 4.93 -18.28
C PRO A 71 23.44 3.90 -18.39
N PRO A 72 22.19 4.34 -18.57
CA PRO A 72 21.08 3.42 -18.71
C PRO A 72 21.26 2.58 -19.97
N ALA A 73 20.98 1.29 -19.85
CA ALA A 73 20.93 0.41 -21.01
C ALA A 73 19.90 0.96 -22.02
N ARG A 74 20.31 1.08 -23.28
CA ARG A 74 19.49 1.64 -24.38
C ARG A 74 18.52 0.62 -24.99
N PHE A 75 18.32 -0.53 -24.37
CA PHE A 75 17.46 -1.57 -24.91
C PHE A 75 16.00 -1.09 -25.00
N GLY A 76 15.48 -1.04 -26.22
CA GLY A 76 14.09 -0.70 -26.55
C GLY A 76 13.09 -1.80 -26.22
N LEU A 77 13.53 -2.89 -25.57
CA LEU A 77 12.74 -4.10 -25.31
C LEU A 77 11.50 -3.88 -24.42
N HIS A 78 11.35 -2.72 -23.79
CA HIS A 78 10.19 -2.42 -22.94
C HIS A 78 8.82 -2.56 -23.66
N HIS A 79 8.74 -2.32 -24.98
CA HIS A 79 7.51 -2.59 -25.72
C HIS A 79 7.26 -4.09 -25.87
N VAL A 80 8.31 -4.89 -26.06
CA VAL A 80 8.22 -6.35 -26.14
C VAL A 80 7.79 -6.92 -24.80
N THR A 81 8.46 -6.53 -23.71
CA THR A 81 8.08 -6.99 -22.36
C THR A 81 6.67 -6.55 -22.00
N SER A 82 6.26 -5.34 -22.40
CA SER A 82 4.89 -4.87 -22.19
C SER A 82 3.86 -5.70 -22.97
N CYS A 83 4.14 -6.09 -24.22
CA CYS A 83 3.29 -7.01 -24.98
C CYS A 83 3.20 -8.40 -24.31
N LEU A 84 4.31 -8.91 -23.77
CA LEU A 84 4.31 -10.16 -23.00
C LEU A 84 3.46 -10.02 -21.73
N SER A 85 3.56 -8.90 -21.00
CA SER A 85 2.71 -8.60 -19.85
C SER A 85 1.23 -8.52 -20.22
N THR A 86 0.89 -7.99 -21.40
CA THR A 86 -0.48 -8.03 -21.93
C THR A 86 -0.93 -9.44 -22.23
N GLY A 87 -0.10 -10.26 -22.87
CA GLY A 87 -0.41 -11.67 -23.15
C GLY A 87 -0.65 -12.46 -21.87
N LEU A 88 0.19 -12.27 -20.85
CA LEU A 88 0.00 -12.85 -19.52
C LEU A 88 -1.31 -12.39 -18.89
N LEU A 89 -1.61 -11.08 -18.89
CA LEU A 89 -2.87 -10.56 -18.35
C LEU A 89 -4.09 -11.12 -19.09
N ALA A 90 -4.04 -11.22 -20.42
CA ALA A 90 -5.12 -11.79 -21.22
C ALA A 90 -5.33 -13.28 -20.89
N PHE A 91 -4.26 -14.04 -20.72
CA PHE A 91 -4.33 -15.43 -20.26
C PHE A 91 -4.96 -15.53 -18.86
N LEU A 92 -4.55 -14.68 -17.91
CA LEU A 92 -5.10 -14.66 -16.56
C LEU A 92 -6.58 -14.29 -16.56
N VAL A 93 -6.99 -13.27 -17.33
CA VAL A 93 -8.41 -12.88 -17.48
C VAL A 93 -9.22 -14.02 -18.06
N TRP A 94 -8.70 -14.72 -19.07
CA TRP A 94 -9.34 -15.92 -19.63
C TRP A 94 -9.49 -17.04 -18.59
N ARG A 95 -8.44 -17.31 -17.79
CA ARG A 95 -8.51 -18.27 -16.67
C ARG A 95 -9.47 -17.82 -15.57
N GLY A 96 -9.57 -16.53 -15.27
CA GLY A 96 -10.55 -16.00 -14.33
C GLY A 96 -11.98 -16.17 -14.81
N ALA A 97 -12.22 -16.03 -16.12
CA ALA A 97 -13.56 -16.13 -16.70
C ALA A 97 -14.06 -17.57 -16.90
N VAL A 98 -13.17 -18.52 -17.22
CA VAL A 98 -13.54 -19.91 -17.59
C VAL A 98 -13.02 -20.96 -16.59
N GLY A 99 -12.04 -20.60 -15.77
CA GLY A 99 -11.39 -21.52 -14.84
C GLY A 99 -12.18 -21.76 -13.55
N PRO A 100 -11.54 -22.36 -12.53
CA PRO A 100 -12.16 -22.62 -11.23
C PRO A 100 -12.67 -21.34 -10.57
N HIS A 101 -13.78 -21.44 -9.85
CA HIS A 101 -14.34 -20.31 -9.08
C HIS A 101 -13.67 -20.16 -7.70
N ASP A 102 -12.91 -21.16 -7.26
CA ASP A 102 -12.11 -21.07 -6.05
C ASP A 102 -10.94 -20.08 -6.26
N PRO A 103 -10.87 -18.97 -5.49
CA PRO A 103 -9.80 -17.99 -5.60
C PRO A 103 -8.39 -18.54 -5.36
N MET A 104 -8.26 -19.62 -4.58
CA MET A 104 -6.96 -20.24 -4.26
C MET A 104 -6.49 -21.22 -5.34
N ALA A 105 -7.41 -21.73 -6.16
CA ALA A 105 -7.09 -22.56 -7.33
C ALA A 105 -7.01 -21.75 -8.63
N ASN A 106 -7.63 -20.56 -8.67
CA ASN A 106 -7.62 -19.70 -9.85
C ASN A 106 -6.40 -18.77 -9.84
N PRO A 107 -5.66 -18.65 -10.96
CA PRO A 107 -4.47 -17.81 -10.98
C PRO A 107 -4.74 -16.32 -11.03
N LEU A 108 -5.92 -15.87 -11.47
CA LEU A 108 -6.18 -14.45 -11.62
C LEU A 108 -6.20 -13.72 -10.26
N PRO A 109 -6.97 -14.17 -9.25
CA PRO A 109 -6.94 -13.56 -7.92
C PRO A 109 -5.55 -13.60 -7.27
N LEU A 110 -4.87 -14.75 -7.31
CA LEU A 110 -3.52 -14.88 -6.77
C LEU A 110 -2.54 -13.92 -7.46
N PHE A 111 -2.61 -13.80 -8.79
CA PHE A 111 -1.73 -12.88 -9.50
C PHE A 111 -2.05 -11.42 -9.17
N VAL A 112 -3.32 -11.02 -9.20
CA VAL A 112 -3.70 -9.62 -8.96
C VAL A 112 -3.37 -9.22 -7.52
N TRP A 113 -3.81 -10.01 -6.55
CA TRP A 113 -3.72 -9.63 -5.14
C TRP A 113 -2.35 -9.92 -4.53
N VAL A 114 -1.70 -11.03 -4.89
CA VAL A 114 -0.40 -11.39 -4.30
C VAL A 114 0.75 -10.88 -5.16
N VAL A 115 0.82 -11.33 -6.42
CA VAL A 115 1.98 -11.06 -7.27
C VAL A 115 2.04 -9.57 -7.63
N TRP A 116 0.93 -9.00 -8.10
CA TRP A 116 0.91 -7.61 -8.54
C TRP A 116 0.76 -6.64 -7.37
N TRP A 117 -0.32 -6.77 -6.57
CA TRP A 117 -0.62 -5.79 -5.53
C TRP A 117 0.35 -5.85 -4.36
N VAL A 118 0.72 -7.02 -3.86
CA VAL A 118 1.68 -7.13 -2.75
C VAL A 118 3.11 -7.04 -3.27
N VAL A 119 3.55 -7.98 -4.11
CA VAL A 119 4.97 -8.12 -4.45
C VAL A 119 5.44 -7.03 -5.41
N MET A 120 4.79 -6.84 -6.56
CA MET A 120 5.27 -5.85 -7.55
C MET A 120 5.19 -4.42 -7.02
N VAL A 121 4.14 -4.02 -6.29
CA VAL A 121 4.09 -2.69 -5.65
C VAL A 121 5.23 -2.51 -4.65
N ALA A 122 5.50 -3.50 -3.79
CA ALA A 122 6.62 -3.47 -2.86
C ALA A 122 7.97 -3.34 -3.60
N LEU A 123 8.19 -4.13 -4.64
CA LEU A 123 9.40 -4.07 -5.47
C LEU A 123 9.55 -2.71 -6.17
N GLN A 124 8.47 -2.10 -6.64
CA GLN A 124 8.48 -0.76 -7.23
C GLN A 124 8.99 0.29 -6.23
N GLY A 125 8.53 0.19 -4.98
CA GLY A 125 8.89 1.10 -3.91
C GLY A 125 10.27 0.85 -3.30
N LEU A 126 10.72 -0.40 -3.24
CA LEU A 126 12.01 -0.78 -2.67
C LEU A 126 13.15 -0.62 -3.67
N LEU A 127 12.99 -1.15 -4.89
CA LEU A 127 14.06 -1.21 -5.89
C LEU A 127 14.00 -0.04 -6.85
N GLY A 128 12.82 0.34 -7.35
CA GLY A 128 12.66 1.41 -8.33
C GLY A 128 11.75 1.01 -9.49
N ASN A 129 11.84 1.74 -10.61
CA ASN A 129 10.83 1.71 -11.67
C ASN A 129 10.87 0.44 -12.57
N HIS A 130 10.49 -0.71 -12.02
CA HIS A 130 10.29 -1.96 -12.77
C HIS A 130 9.03 -1.90 -13.64
N TRP A 131 8.02 -1.10 -13.26
CA TRP A 131 6.77 -0.90 -14.02
C TRP A 131 6.97 -0.45 -15.47
N ARG A 132 8.10 0.21 -15.76
CA ARG A 132 8.50 0.54 -17.13
C ARG A 132 8.53 -0.70 -18.04
N TRP A 133 8.82 -1.87 -17.51
CA TRP A 133 8.99 -3.12 -18.23
C TRP A 133 7.77 -4.04 -18.13
N THR A 134 7.05 -4.00 -17.00
CA THR A 134 5.98 -4.95 -16.66
C THR A 134 4.57 -4.42 -16.89
N ASN A 135 4.41 -3.15 -17.30
CA ASN A 135 3.07 -2.60 -17.59
C ASN A 135 2.44 -3.30 -18.82
N PRO A 136 1.13 -3.60 -18.81
CA PRO A 136 0.49 -4.33 -19.90
C PRO A 136 -0.11 -3.42 -21.00
N TRP A 137 0.36 -2.18 -21.16
CA TRP A 137 -0.27 -1.21 -22.09
C TRP A 137 0.66 -0.57 -23.12
N THR A 138 1.88 -0.21 -22.74
CA THR A 138 2.79 0.56 -23.61
C THR A 138 3.21 -0.20 -24.88
N GLY A 139 3.31 -1.53 -24.81
CA GLY A 139 3.58 -2.42 -25.93
C GLY A 139 2.40 -2.47 -26.92
N PRO A 140 1.21 -2.95 -26.49
CA PRO A 140 0.03 -3.00 -27.35
C PRO A 140 -0.33 -1.64 -27.97
N ALA A 141 -0.25 -0.56 -27.20
CA ALA A 141 -0.52 0.78 -27.71
C ALA A 141 0.48 1.19 -28.81
N ALA A 142 1.75 0.82 -28.69
CA ALA A 142 2.76 1.10 -29.71
C ALA A 142 2.54 0.23 -30.97
N VAL A 143 2.16 -1.03 -30.82
CA VAL A 143 1.80 -1.92 -31.93
C VAL A 143 0.57 -1.38 -32.66
N LEU A 144 -0.49 -1.05 -31.92
CA LEU A 144 -1.72 -0.49 -32.48
C LEU A 144 -1.46 0.81 -33.25
N ALA A 145 -0.69 1.73 -32.67
CA ALA A 145 -0.32 2.99 -33.33
C ALA A 145 0.48 2.77 -34.62
N ARG A 146 1.36 1.76 -34.66
CA ARG A 146 2.13 1.40 -35.87
C ARG A 146 1.25 0.77 -36.95
N LEU A 147 0.34 -0.13 -36.58
CA LEU A 147 -0.53 -0.83 -37.53
C LEU A 147 -1.61 0.08 -38.13
N THR A 148 -2.16 0.99 -37.32
CA THR A 148 -3.29 1.85 -37.73
C THR A 148 -2.85 3.24 -38.19
N GLY A 149 -1.59 3.62 -37.97
CA GLY A 149 -1.12 5.00 -38.15
C GLY A 149 -1.83 6.00 -37.22
N SER A 150 -2.57 5.53 -36.22
CA SER A 150 -3.43 6.36 -35.38
C SER A 150 -2.62 7.35 -34.56
N ARG A 151 -3.07 8.60 -34.62
CA ARG A 151 -2.61 9.66 -33.72
C ARG A 151 -3.63 9.81 -32.60
N PRO A 152 -3.24 10.35 -31.43
CA PRO A 152 -4.19 10.64 -30.37
C PRO A 152 -5.39 11.42 -30.93
N MET A 153 -6.58 10.85 -30.79
CA MET A 153 -7.81 11.42 -31.37
C MET A 153 -8.16 12.77 -30.73
N MET A 154 -7.79 12.95 -29.46
CA MET A 154 -8.12 14.12 -28.66
C MET A 154 -6.89 14.61 -27.87
N ARG A 155 -6.83 15.93 -27.64
CA ARG A 155 -5.85 16.50 -26.71
C ARG A 155 -6.37 16.34 -25.28
N TYR A 156 -5.57 15.73 -24.39
CA TYR A 156 -5.91 15.62 -22.98
C TYR A 156 -6.16 17.01 -22.36
N PRO A 157 -7.37 17.29 -21.84
CA PRO A 157 -7.68 18.60 -21.25
C PRO A 157 -6.77 18.91 -20.06
N SER A 158 -6.09 20.06 -20.08
CA SER A 158 -5.20 20.45 -18.99
C SER A 158 -5.91 20.58 -17.65
N ARG A 159 -7.19 20.99 -17.67
CA ARG A 159 -8.09 21.14 -16.52
C ARG A 159 -8.33 19.83 -15.76
N TRP A 160 -8.30 18.68 -16.45
CA TRP A 160 -8.50 17.38 -15.79
C TRP A 160 -7.34 17.00 -14.89
N GLY A 161 -6.15 17.56 -15.10
CA GLY A 161 -5.01 17.30 -14.22
C GLY A 161 -4.75 15.80 -14.06
N HIS A 162 -4.80 15.29 -12.83
CA HIS A 162 -4.73 13.85 -12.51
C HIS A 162 -6.04 13.30 -11.94
N TRP A 163 -7.14 14.06 -12.00
CA TRP A 163 -8.42 13.68 -11.39
C TRP A 163 -8.99 12.36 -11.93
N PRO A 164 -8.92 12.05 -13.25
CA PRO A 164 -9.36 10.73 -13.72
C PRO A 164 -8.59 9.59 -13.04
N GLY A 165 -7.28 9.74 -12.84
CA GLY A 165 -6.47 8.77 -12.11
C GLY A 165 -6.83 8.67 -10.63
N VAL A 166 -7.19 9.79 -9.99
CA VAL A 166 -7.68 9.79 -8.60
C VAL A 166 -9.00 9.03 -8.48
N PHE A 167 -9.97 9.29 -9.37
CA PHE A 167 -11.26 8.59 -9.34
C PHE A 167 -11.12 7.11 -9.65
N ILE A 168 -10.28 6.74 -10.61
CA ILE A 168 -9.99 5.33 -10.90
C ILE A 168 -9.31 4.65 -9.70
N PHE A 169 -8.40 5.33 -8.99
CA PHE A 169 -7.79 4.79 -7.77
C PHE A 169 -8.81 4.57 -6.65
N LEU A 170 -9.71 5.54 -6.43
CA LEU A 170 -10.79 5.37 -5.46
C LEU A 170 -11.78 4.27 -5.87
N GLY A 171 -12.02 4.08 -7.17
CA GLY A 171 -12.80 2.94 -7.68
C GLY A 171 -12.11 1.60 -7.43
N PHE A 172 -10.80 1.52 -7.65
CA PHE A 172 -9.98 0.36 -7.29
C PHE A 172 -10.04 0.08 -5.77
N ALA A 173 -9.88 1.12 -4.94
CA ALA A 173 -9.96 1.00 -3.49
C ALA A 173 -11.37 0.59 -3.01
N ALA A 174 -12.42 1.13 -3.62
CA ALA A 174 -13.80 0.71 -3.38
C ALA A 174 -14.02 -0.77 -3.71
N PHE A 175 -13.47 -1.24 -4.83
CA PHE A 175 -13.52 -2.65 -5.18
C PHE A 175 -12.75 -3.52 -4.18
N LEU A 176 -11.52 -3.14 -3.82
CA LEU A 176 -10.70 -3.85 -2.84
C LEU A 176 -11.37 -3.95 -1.46
N LEU A 177 -11.93 -2.84 -0.96
CA LEU A 177 -12.35 -2.72 0.45
C LEU A 177 -13.84 -2.92 0.70
N ALA A 178 -14.69 -2.70 -0.31
CA ALA A 178 -16.14 -2.71 -0.14
C ALA A 178 -16.85 -3.68 -1.07
N ASP A 179 -16.21 -4.22 -2.11
CA ASP A 179 -16.85 -5.27 -2.92
C ASP A 179 -17.13 -6.52 -2.04
N PRO A 180 -18.28 -7.20 -2.26
CA PRO A 180 -18.60 -8.41 -1.51
C PRO A 180 -17.64 -9.58 -1.75
N ALA A 181 -17.03 -9.67 -2.93
CA ALA A 181 -16.19 -10.79 -3.32
C ALA A 181 -15.07 -10.34 -4.28
N PRO A 182 -14.12 -9.49 -3.82
CA PRO A 182 -13.04 -8.98 -4.68
C PRO A 182 -12.07 -10.08 -5.17
N THR A 183 -12.07 -11.23 -4.51
CA THR A 183 -11.28 -12.41 -4.88
C THR A 183 -12.02 -13.38 -5.79
N ASP A 184 -13.31 -13.17 -6.06
CA ASP A 184 -14.06 -14.01 -7.02
C ASP A 184 -13.43 -13.92 -8.41
N PRO A 185 -12.96 -15.05 -9.00
CA PRO A 185 -12.21 -15.02 -10.25
C PRO A 185 -12.99 -14.45 -11.43
N HIS A 186 -14.28 -14.78 -11.55
CA HIS A 186 -15.10 -14.36 -12.68
C HIS A 186 -15.39 -12.85 -12.62
N ARG A 187 -15.79 -12.33 -11.45
CA ARG A 187 -15.94 -10.89 -11.20
C ARG A 187 -14.64 -10.14 -11.46
N LEU A 188 -13.52 -10.66 -10.93
CA LEU A 188 -12.22 -10.05 -11.10
C LEU A 188 -11.77 -10.03 -12.56
N ALA A 189 -12.09 -11.05 -13.35
CA ALA A 189 -11.79 -11.10 -14.78
C ALA A 189 -12.47 -9.96 -15.55
N TRP A 190 -13.76 -9.71 -15.29
CA TRP A 190 -14.48 -8.60 -15.90
C TRP A 190 -13.92 -7.23 -15.50
N ILE A 191 -13.58 -7.06 -14.22
CA ILE A 191 -13.03 -5.81 -13.73
C ILE A 191 -11.62 -5.56 -14.27
N ALA A 192 -10.73 -6.56 -14.22
CA ALA A 192 -9.38 -6.45 -14.74
C ALA A 192 -9.35 -6.27 -16.27
N GLY A 193 -10.17 -7.04 -17.00
CA GLY A 193 -10.31 -6.91 -18.44
C GLY A 193 -10.92 -5.57 -18.87
N GLY A 194 -11.99 -5.14 -18.20
CA GLY A 194 -12.62 -3.83 -18.42
C GLY A 194 -11.68 -2.67 -18.10
N TYR A 195 -10.91 -2.78 -17.03
CA TYR A 195 -9.89 -1.80 -16.65
C TYR A 195 -8.76 -1.70 -17.68
N TRP A 196 -8.28 -2.86 -18.17
CA TRP A 196 -7.28 -2.90 -19.23
C TRP A 196 -7.80 -2.24 -20.52
N TYR A 197 -9.02 -2.58 -20.92
CA TYR A 197 -9.68 -2.01 -22.10
C TYR A 197 -9.86 -0.49 -21.97
N LEU A 198 -10.39 -0.01 -20.83
CA LEU A 198 -10.53 1.41 -20.52
C LEU A 198 -9.18 2.14 -20.65
N THR A 199 -8.11 1.52 -20.20
CA THR A 199 -6.76 2.09 -20.27
C THR A 199 -6.25 2.18 -21.69
N VAL A 200 -6.40 1.12 -22.50
CA VAL A 200 -6.03 1.16 -23.92
C VAL A 200 -6.84 2.21 -24.68
N MET A 201 -8.15 2.29 -24.42
CA MET A 201 -9.01 3.34 -24.97
C MET A 201 -8.55 4.74 -24.54
N GLY A 202 -8.16 4.94 -23.29
CA GLY A 202 -7.59 6.20 -22.84
C GLY A 202 -6.30 6.57 -23.58
N ILE A 203 -5.46 5.59 -23.90
CA ILE A 203 -4.24 5.80 -24.69
C ILE A 203 -4.55 6.11 -26.16
N THR A 204 -5.54 5.45 -26.78
CA THR A 204 -5.92 5.77 -28.17
C THR A 204 -6.52 7.16 -28.29
N LEU A 205 -7.33 7.57 -27.32
CA LEU A 205 -7.94 8.90 -27.26
C LEU A 205 -6.92 10.00 -26.97
N PHE A 206 -6.12 9.85 -25.91
CA PHE A 206 -5.29 10.95 -25.37
C PHE A 206 -3.77 10.76 -25.53
N GLY A 207 -3.36 9.63 -26.10
CA GLY A 207 -1.96 9.24 -26.25
C GLY A 207 -1.31 8.83 -24.92
N PRO A 208 0.04 8.78 -24.88
CA PRO A 208 0.82 8.42 -23.69
C PRO A 208 0.56 9.32 -22.47
N ARG A 209 -0.05 10.49 -22.66
CA ARG A 209 -0.46 11.38 -21.56
C ARG A 209 -1.49 10.73 -20.64
N TRP A 210 -2.32 9.81 -21.14
CA TRP A 210 -3.26 9.05 -20.31
C TRP A 210 -2.54 8.27 -19.22
N LEU A 211 -1.50 7.50 -19.59
CA LEU A 211 -0.70 6.75 -18.64
C LEU A 211 -0.01 7.64 -17.61
N LEU A 212 0.26 8.91 -17.92
CA LEU A 212 0.89 9.86 -17.00
C LEU A 212 -0.11 10.50 -16.01
N ARG A 213 -1.38 10.62 -16.38
CA ARG A 213 -2.34 11.49 -15.69
C ARG A 213 -3.71 10.87 -15.38
N GLY A 214 -4.22 10.03 -16.27
CA GLY A 214 -5.53 9.42 -16.14
C GLY A 214 -5.50 7.99 -15.59
N GLU A 215 -4.40 7.27 -15.73
CA GLU A 215 -4.32 5.86 -15.33
C GLU A 215 -3.72 5.72 -13.92
N ALA A 216 -4.54 5.21 -12.98
CA ALA A 216 -4.25 5.14 -11.55
C ALA A 216 -3.03 4.30 -11.16
N LEU A 217 -2.90 3.08 -11.65
CA LEU A 217 -1.81 2.15 -11.36
C LEU A 217 -0.47 2.70 -11.85
N SER A 218 -0.40 3.32 -13.03
CA SER A 218 0.84 3.98 -13.44
C SER A 218 1.17 5.21 -12.59
N ILE A 219 0.17 5.92 -12.07
CA ILE A 219 0.40 7.03 -11.11
C ILE A 219 0.93 6.48 -9.80
N LEU A 220 0.29 5.45 -9.25
CA LEU A 220 0.70 4.69 -8.05
C LEU A 220 2.15 4.21 -8.18
N MET A 221 2.45 3.46 -9.24
CA MET A 221 3.76 2.90 -9.50
C MET A 221 4.82 4.00 -9.65
N ARG A 222 4.51 5.12 -10.30
CA ARG A 222 5.44 6.27 -10.36
C ARG A 222 5.61 6.99 -9.03
N ALA A 223 4.59 7.00 -8.18
CA ALA A 223 4.68 7.56 -6.85
C ALA A 223 5.65 6.71 -6.01
N TYR A 224 5.42 5.40 -5.91
CA TYR A 224 6.31 4.50 -5.17
C TYR A 224 7.72 4.41 -5.74
N ALA A 225 7.91 4.48 -7.06
CA ALA A 225 9.25 4.51 -7.66
C ALA A 225 10.14 5.67 -7.16
N ARG A 226 9.55 6.74 -6.59
CA ARG A 226 10.32 7.84 -5.97
C ARG A 226 10.95 7.46 -4.64
N VAL A 227 10.48 6.39 -4.01
CA VAL A 227 11.05 5.82 -2.79
C VAL A 227 12.21 4.87 -3.13
N GLY A 228 12.16 4.18 -4.28
CA GLY A 228 13.12 3.12 -4.62
C GLY A 228 14.60 3.52 -4.57
N LEU A 229 15.44 2.52 -4.24
CA LEU A 229 16.90 2.66 -4.20
C LEU A 229 17.47 3.08 -5.54
N LEU A 230 16.97 2.49 -6.64
CA LEU A 230 17.43 2.74 -8.00
C LEU A 230 16.56 3.77 -8.71
N GLY A 231 17.23 4.73 -9.34
CA GLY A 231 16.59 5.83 -10.05
C GLY A 231 17.46 6.38 -11.17
N ARG A 232 17.10 7.56 -11.67
CA ARG A 232 17.85 8.26 -12.72
C ARG A 232 18.15 9.69 -12.35
N VAL A 233 19.40 10.09 -12.53
CA VAL A 233 19.87 11.48 -12.35
C VAL A 233 20.78 11.87 -13.50
N ARG A 234 20.51 13.02 -14.12
CA ARG A 234 21.33 13.60 -15.20
C ARG A 234 21.69 12.56 -16.28
N GLY A 235 20.69 11.77 -16.69
CA GLY A 235 20.84 10.77 -17.75
C GLY A 235 21.57 9.48 -17.36
N ARG A 236 21.96 9.28 -16.09
CA ARG A 236 22.60 8.05 -15.59
C ARG A 236 21.71 7.31 -14.61
N VAL A 237 21.89 6.00 -14.50
CA VAL A 237 21.35 5.20 -13.39
C VAL A 237 22.09 5.62 -12.13
N ALA A 238 21.35 5.79 -11.05
CA ALA A 238 21.89 6.14 -9.76
C ALA A 238 21.22 5.35 -8.65
N MET A 239 21.94 5.14 -7.57
CA MET A 239 21.48 4.46 -6.36
C MET A 239 21.59 5.41 -5.18
N GLY A 240 20.59 5.44 -4.30
CA GLY A 240 20.62 6.22 -3.07
C GLY A 240 19.70 5.61 -2.02
N LEU A 241 19.75 6.13 -0.79
CA LEU A 241 18.86 5.68 0.28
C LEU A 241 17.40 5.94 -0.07
N TRP A 242 16.48 5.05 0.33
CA TRP A 242 15.06 5.16 0.05
C TRP A 242 14.51 6.59 0.23
N GLY A 243 13.81 7.11 -0.78
CA GLY A 243 13.25 8.47 -0.77
C GLY A 243 14.15 9.56 -1.38
N TRP A 244 15.42 9.25 -1.72
CA TRP A 244 16.35 10.22 -2.30
C TRP A 244 15.83 10.89 -3.59
N GLN A 245 15.09 10.15 -4.43
CA GLN A 245 14.54 10.68 -5.68
C GLN A 245 13.46 11.74 -5.42
N GLY A 246 12.68 11.56 -4.36
CA GLY A 246 11.70 12.54 -3.87
C GLY A 246 12.37 13.87 -3.49
N LEU A 247 13.57 13.84 -2.93
CA LEU A 247 14.30 15.05 -2.53
C LEU A 247 14.97 15.80 -3.69
N ILE A 248 15.20 15.16 -4.84
CA ILE A 248 15.74 15.85 -6.03
C ILE A 248 14.66 16.61 -6.77
N ARG A 249 13.43 16.08 -6.83
CA ARG A 249 12.27 16.72 -7.46
C ARG A 249 11.09 16.73 -6.49
N PRO A 250 11.14 17.58 -5.46
CA PRO A 250 10.22 17.48 -4.34
C PRO A 250 8.82 17.98 -4.68
N LYS A 251 8.70 19.08 -5.43
CA LYS A 251 7.40 19.65 -5.75
C LYS A 251 6.66 18.83 -6.80
N VAL A 252 5.47 18.34 -6.46
CA VAL A 252 4.55 17.64 -7.38
C VAL A 252 3.39 18.53 -7.82
N SER A 253 2.58 18.08 -8.77
CA SER A 253 1.29 18.73 -9.08
C SER A 253 0.24 18.45 -8.01
N THR A 254 -0.76 19.31 -7.86
CA THR A 254 -1.86 19.15 -6.89
C THR A 254 -2.50 17.77 -6.94
N GLY A 255 -2.91 17.30 -8.12
CA GLY A 255 -3.56 15.99 -8.24
C GLY A 255 -2.67 14.81 -7.80
N VAL A 256 -1.35 14.92 -7.97
CA VAL A 256 -0.41 13.90 -7.47
C VAL A 256 -0.24 14.01 -5.96
N ALA A 257 -0.20 15.23 -5.40
CA ALA A 257 -0.14 15.40 -3.95
C ALA A 257 -1.38 14.79 -3.27
N VAL A 258 -2.58 15.10 -3.80
CA VAL A 258 -3.83 14.50 -3.33
C VAL A 258 -3.80 12.98 -3.49
N PHE A 259 -3.39 12.46 -4.66
CA PHE A 259 -3.27 11.02 -4.88
C PHE A 259 -2.37 10.33 -3.84
N ILE A 260 -1.22 10.92 -3.49
CA ILE A 260 -0.29 10.35 -2.50
C ILE A 260 -0.92 10.32 -1.10
N ILE A 261 -1.62 11.39 -0.71
CA ILE A 261 -2.32 11.45 0.56
C ILE A 261 -3.45 10.40 0.59
N LEU A 262 -4.21 10.28 -0.50
CA LEU A 262 -5.27 9.29 -0.62
C LEU A 262 -4.74 7.86 -0.60
N MET A 263 -3.57 7.62 -1.20
CA MET A 263 -2.91 6.32 -1.17
C MET A 263 -2.60 5.88 0.28
N LEU A 264 -2.10 6.80 1.10
CA LEU A 264 -1.88 6.56 2.52
C LEU A 264 -3.21 6.37 3.27
N GLY A 265 -4.22 7.21 2.99
CA GLY A 265 -5.52 7.15 3.66
C GLY A 265 -6.30 5.87 3.37
N VAL A 266 -6.29 5.41 2.11
CA VAL A 266 -6.86 4.10 1.70
C VAL A 266 -6.15 2.97 2.43
N GLY A 267 -4.81 2.93 2.46
CA GLY A 267 -4.08 1.87 3.16
C GLY A 267 -4.33 1.89 4.68
N SER A 268 -4.50 3.06 5.28
CA SER A 268 -4.87 3.15 6.70
C SER A 268 -6.31 2.70 6.95
N PHE A 269 -7.24 3.01 6.07
CA PHE A 269 -8.61 2.51 6.19
C PHE A 269 -8.72 1.00 5.88
N ASP A 270 -7.84 0.46 5.04
CA ASP A 270 -7.66 -0.98 4.84
C ASP A 270 -7.45 -1.68 6.19
N GLY A 271 -6.48 -1.19 6.97
CA GLY A 271 -6.25 -1.68 8.33
C GLY A 271 -7.39 -1.43 9.31
N ILE A 272 -8.01 -0.23 9.29
CA ILE A 272 -9.10 0.10 10.21
C ILE A 272 -10.28 -0.84 10.00
N ASN A 273 -10.67 -1.09 8.76
CA ASN A 273 -11.94 -1.76 8.47
C ASN A 273 -11.98 -3.23 8.94
N GLU A 274 -10.82 -3.85 9.12
CA GLU A 274 -10.68 -5.21 9.65
C GLU A 274 -10.75 -5.27 11.19
N THR A 275 -10.62 -4.13 11.88
CA THR A 275 -10.55 -4.10 13.35
C THR A 275 -11.89 -4.32 14.02
N PHE A 276 -11.87 -4.95 15.19
CA PHE A 276 -13.04 -5.06 16.07
C PHE A 276 -13.63 -3.68 16.42
N LEU A 277 -12.78 -2.65 16.55
CA LEU A 277 -13.21 -1.29 16.84
C LEU A 277 -14.09 -0.72 15.73
N TRP A 278 -13.70 -0.90 14.46
CA TRP A 278 -14.51 -0.47 13.33
C TRP A 278 -15.83 -1.22 13.27
N MET A 279 -15.80 -2.55 13.40
CA MET A 279 -17.01 -3.39 13.40
C MET A 279 -17.98 -2.96 14.50
N GLY A 280 -17.50 -2.76 15.72
CA GLY A 280 -18.32 -2.24 16.83
C GLY A 280 -18.87 -0.84 16.54
N PHE A 281 -18.07 0.06 15.96
CA PHE A 281 -18.52 1.40 15.58
C PHE A 281 -19.67 1.39 14.57
N ILE A 282 -19.65 0.44 13.62
CA ILE A 282 -20.72 0.28 12.62
C ILE A 282 -21.86 -0.64 13.08
N GLY A 283 -21.84 -1.10 14.34
CA GLY A 283 -22.86 -1.95 14.93
C GLY A 283 -22.83 -3.42 14.47
N VAL A 284 -21.69 -3.90 13.98
CA VAL A 284 -21.48 -5.28 13.54
C VAL A 284 -20.73 -6.06 14.62
N ASN A 285 -21.24 -7.23 14.99
CA ASN A 285 -20.53 -8.14 15.87
C ASN A 285 -19.35 -8.77 15.12
N PRO A 286 -18.09 -8.53 15.52
CA PRO A 286 -16.92 -9.07 14.84
C PRO A 286 -16.81 -10.60 14.93
N LEU A 287 -17.45 -11.23 15.93
CA LEU A 287 -17.45 -12.68 16.10
C LEU A 287 -18.57 -13.37 15.29
N GLU A 288 -19.53 -12.59 14.80
CA GLU A 288 -20.67 -13.06 14.00
C GLU A 288 -20.78 -12.20 12.74
N PHE A 289 -19.68 -12.12 11.98
CA PHE A 289 -19.61 -11.23 10.83
C PHE A 289 -20.68 -11.60 9.77
N PRO A 290 -21.63 -10.71 9.46
CA PRO A 290 -22.76 -11.01 8.57
C PRO A 290 -22.38 -11.09 7.08
N GLY A 291 -21.09 -10.96 6.76
CA GLY A 291 -20.56 -10.95 5.41
C GLY A 291 -20.31 -9.54 4.86
N ARG A 292 -19.42 -9.46 3.86
CA ARG A 292 -18.95 -8.18 3.26
C ARG A 292 -20.10 -7.36 2.64
N SER A 293 -21.17 -8.01 2.20
CA SER A 293 -22.35 -7.34 1.63
C SER A 293 -23.10 -6.45 2.62
N ALA A 294 -23.01 -6.72 3.93
CA ALA A 294 -23.69 -5.94 4.96
C ALA A 294 -22.97 -4.62 5.31
N VAL A 295 -21.70 -4.48 4.91
CA VAL A 295 -20.83 -3.37 5.33
C VAL A 295 -20.34 -2.50 4.17
N ILE A 296 -20.86 -2.69 2.95
CA ILE A 296 -20.42 -1.98 1.74
C ILE A 296 -20.50 -0.46 1.94
N VAL A 297 -21.67 0.05 2.34
CA VAL A 297 -21.92 1.50 2.45
C VAL A 297 -21.06 2.11 3.55
N GLN A 298 -20.95 1.41 4.68
CA GLN A 298 -20.16 1.80 5.83
C GLN A 298 -18.68 1.86 5.46
N ASN A 299 -18.15 0.85 4.77
CA ASN A 299 -16.77 0.83 4.33
C ASN A 299 -16.47 1.91 3.27
N LEU A 300 -17.37 2.15 2.33
CA LEU A 300 -17.21 3.25 1.36
C LEU A 300 -17.21 4.62 2.05
N ALA A 301 -18.17 4.86 2.94
CA ALA A 301 -18.26 6.11 3.69
C ALA A 301 -17.04 6.30 4.61
N GLY A 302 -16.65 5.26 5.34
CA GLY A 302 -15.48 5.23 6.20
C GLY A 302 -14.20 5.53 5.44
N MET A 303 -13.99 4.89 4.28
CA MET A 303 -12.86 5.15 3.41
C MET A 303 -12.81 6.62 2.98
N LEU A 304 -13.93 7.18 2.50
CA LEU A 304 -13.97 8.58 2.05
C LEU A 304 -13.72 9.56 3.20
N VAL A 305 -14.33 9.32 4.37
CA VAL A 305 -14.15 10.15 5.57
C VAL A 305 -12.71 10.09 6.07
N ALA A 306 -12.11 8.90 6.19
CA ALA A 306 -10.72 8.73 6.61
C ALA A 306 -9.74 9.45 5.67
N ASN A 307 -9.97 9.33 4.35
CA ASN A 307 -9.15 10.01 3.35
C ASN A 307 -9.28 11.54 3.41
N MET A 308 -10.49 12.05 3.58
CA MET A 308 -10.72 13.49 3.73
C MET A 308 -10.14 14.02 5.04
N ALA A 309 -10.28 13.28 6.14
CA ALA A 309 -9.69 13.61 7.43
C ALA A 309 -8.16 13.70 7.33
N LEU A 310 -7.52 12.69 6.73
CA LEU A 310 -6.07 12.70 6.53
C LEU A 310 -5.60 13.90 5.70
N LEU A 311 -6.31 14.23 4.62
CA LEU A 311 -6.00 15.39 3.79
C LEU A 311 -6.11 16.71 4.57
N VAL A 312 -7.18 16.87 5.34
CA VAL A 312 -7.42 18.07 6.15
C VAL A 312 -6.38 18.19 7.27
N ILE A 313 -6.13 17.12 8.02
CA ILE A 313 -5.15 17.09 9.12
C ILE A 313 -3.76 17.40 8.59
N PHE A 314 -3.33 16.73 7.51
CA PHE A 314 -2.02 16.98 6.90
C PHE A 314 -1.86 18.43 6.45
N ALA A 315 -2.87 18.98 5.77
CA ALA A 315 -2.86 20.37 5.33
C ALA A 315 -2.86 21.36 6.52
N ALA A 316 -3.62 21.05 7.59
CA ALA A 316 -3.68 21.85 8.81
C ALA A 316 -2.34 21.86 9.56
N CYS A 317 -1.66 20.70 9.69
CA CYS A 317 -0.33 20.61 10.28
C CYS A 317 0.68 21.50 9.52
N LEU A 318 0.66 21.45 8.18
CA LEU A 318 1.53 22.28 7.36
C LEU A 318 1.22 23.78 7.50
N ALA A 319 -0.07 24.15 7.49
CA ALA A 319 -0.50 25.53 7.64
C ALA A 319 -0.17 26.09 9.04
N LEU A 320 -0.38 25.29 10.09
CA LEU A 320 -0.02 25.65 11.46
C LEU A 320 1.49 25.81 11.60
N GLY A 321 2.26 24.88 11.03
CA GLY A 321 3.72 24.94 11.01
C GLY A 321 4.24 26.22 10.36
N ASP A 322 3.78 26.52 9.14
CA ASP A 322 4.19 27.71 8.41
C ASP A 322 3.81 29.00 9.17
N ARG A 323 2.63 29.03 9.83
CA ARG A 323 2.20 30.15 10.69
C ARG A 323 3.10 30.32 11.92
N LEU A 324 3.40 29.24 12.64
CA LEU A 324 4.24 29.26 13.84
C LEU A 324 5.67 29.72 13.52
N ALA A 325 6.18 29.36 12.34
CA ALA A 325 7.49 29.79 11.87
C ALA A 325 7.52 31.23 11.34
N GLY A 326 6.39 31.95 11.37
CA GLY A 326 6.27 33.31 10.87
C GLY A 326 6.34 33.42 9.34
N THR A 327 6.08 32.32 8.62
CA THR A 327 6.05 32.30 7.15
C THR A 327 4.62 32.36 6.62
N ARG A 328 4.46 32.75 5.35
CA ARG A 328 3.15 32.83 4.67
C ARG A 328 3.11 32.00 3.40
N ARG A 329 3.68 30.78 3.44
CA ARG A 329 3.66 29.89 2.27
C ARG A 329 2.21 29.45 2.00
N PRO A 330 1.74 29.48 0.74
CA PRO A 330 0.40 29.00 0.43
C PRO A 330 0.24 27.51 0.79
N ILE A 331 -0.87 27.14 1.44
CA ILE A 331 -1.12 25.76 1.91
C ILE A 331 -0.97 24.73 0.79
N LEU A 332 -1.46 25.05 -0.41
CA LEU A 332 -1.37 24.19 -1.57
C LEU A 332 0.08 23.97 -2.02
N GLU A 333 0.93 24.97 -1.88
CA GLU A 333 2.35 24.84 -2.17
C GLU A 333 3.05 23.96 -1.15
N ALA A 334 2.73 24.11 0.14
CA ALA A 334 3.24 23.23 1.20
C ALA A 334 2.80 21.78 0.96
N VAL A 335 1.52 21.53 0.69
CA VAL A 335 1.01 20.18 0.38
C VAL A 335 1.72 19.56 -0.82
N ARG A 336 1.93 20.34 -1.90
CA ARG A 336 2.66 19.87 -3.09
C ARG A 336 4.15 19.58 -2.84
N LEU A 337 4.73 20.18 -1.81
CA LEU A 337 6.12 20.00 -1.44
C LEU A 337 6.30 18.79 -0.51
N PHE A 338 5.43 18.66 0.49
CA PHE A 338 5.55 17.66 1.55
C PHE A 338 4.79 16.36 1.29
N ALA A 339 3.76 16.31 0.43
CA ALA A 339 3.04 15.05 0.17
C ALA A 339 3.97 13.87 -0.22
N PRO A 340 5.02 14.05 -1.04
CA PRO A 340 5.95 12.94 -1.35
C PRO A 340 6.72 12.38 -0.15
N THR A 341 6.80 13.10 0.98
CA THR A 341 7.45 12.57 2.20
C THR A 341 6.58 11.53 2.90
N LEU A 342 5.29 11.40 2.55
CA LEU A 342 4.40 10.36 3.05
C LEU A 342 4.61 9.00 2.35
N LEU A 343 5.27 8.98 1.20
CA LEU A 343 5.45 7.77 0.40
C LEU A 343 6.19 6.63 1.13
N PRO A 344 7.27 6.88 1.91
CA PRO A 344 7.91 5.83 2.68
C PRO A 344 7.00 5.23 3.75
N ILE A 345 6.13 6.03 4.39
CA ILE A 345 5.15 5.55 5.36
C ILE A 345 4.15 4.63 4.67
N ALA A 346 3.55 5.10 3.56
CA ALA A 346 2.57 4.33 2.82
C ALA A 346 3.15 3.00 2.31
N LEU A 347 4.38 3.01 1.77
CA LEU A 347 5.06 1.81 1.29
C LEU A 347 5.38 0.83 2.42
N ALA A 348 5.92 1.33 3.53
CA ALA A 348 6.28 0.49 4.66
C ALA A 348 5.05 -0.17 5.29
N TYR A 349 3.96 0.60 5.42
CA TYR A 349 2.70 0.05 5.89
C TYR A 349 2.13 -0.98 4.91
N HIS A 350 2.14 -0.71 3.60
CA HIS A 350 1.73 -1.68 2.57
C HIS A 350 2.47 -3.01 2.72
N ILE A 351 3.81 -2.95 2.82
CA ILE A 351 4.63 -4.15 3.00
C ILE A 351 4.27 -4.85 4.31
N ALA A 352 4.26 -4.12 5.43
CA ALA A 352 4.00 -4.68 6.75
C ALA A 352 2.60 -5.33 6.84
N HIS A 353 1.58 -4.63 6.35
CA HIS A 353 0.19 -5.08 6.38
C HIS A 353 0.00 -6.38 5.59
N TYR A 354 0.66 -6.54 4.44
CA TYR A 354 0.50 -7.72 3.58
C TYR A 354 1.54 -8.83 3.78
N VAL A 355 2.42 -8.76 4.80
CA VAL A 355 3.41 -9.84 5.05
C VAL A 355 2.72 -11.19 5.27
N THR A 356 1.66 -11.23 6.07
CA THR A 356 0.95 -12.47 6.41
C THR A 356 0.26 -13.08 5.19
N VAL A 357 -0.41 -12.24 4.39
CA VAL A 357 -1.00 -12.62 3.10
C VAL A 357 0.07 -13.17 2.15
N PHE A 358 1.23 -12.51 2.05
CA PHE A 358 2.33 -12.99 1.22
C PHE A 358 2.87 -14.35 1.68
N LEU A 359 2.99 -14.59 2.99
CA LEU A 359 3.48 -15.85 3.53
C LEU A 359 2.55 -17.02 3.23
N VAL A 360 1.23 -16.82 3.21
CA VAL A 360 0.25 -17.87 2.89
C VAL A 360 0.02 -17.96 1.40
N ASP A 361 -0.46 -16.88 0.79
CA ASP A 361 -0.89 -16.88 -0.61
C ASP A 361 0.28 -16.95 -1.57
N GLY A 362 1.49 -16.56 -1.13
CA GLY A 362 2.72 -16.83 -1.87
C GLY A 362 2.97 -18.34 -2.06
N GLN A 363 2.56 -19.19 -1.12
CA GLN A 363 2.63 -20.64 -1.28
C GLN A 363 1.64 -21.12 -2.34
N TYR A 364 0.41 -20.58 -2.36
CA TYR A 364 -0.56 -20.87 -3.42
C TYR A 364 -0.08 -20.39 -4.80
N VAL A 365 0.62 -19.25 -4.87
CA VAL A 365 1.29 -18.82 -6.10
C VAL A 365 2.34 -19.82 -6.56
N LEU A 366 3.14 -20.39 -5.64
CA LEU A 366 4.12 -21.44 -5.99
C LEU A 366 3.45 -22.72 -6.48
N ALA A 367 2.37 -23.16 -5.82
CA ALA A 367 1.57 -24.30 -6.25
C ALA A 367 1.02 -24.09 -7.67
N TYR A 368 0.53 -22.89 -7.96
CA TYR A 368 0.09 -22.54 -9.32
C TYR A 368 1.23 -22.52 -10.34
N LEU A 369 2.41 -21.99 -9.98
CA LEU A 369 3.54 -21.93 -10.92
C LEU A 369 4.05 -23.33 -11.30
N THR A 370 3.91 -24.33 -10.42
CA THR A 370 4.29 -25.71 -10.75
C THR A 370 3.25 -26.44 -11.60
N ASP A 371 1.94 -26.18 -11.39
CA ASP A 371 0.87 -26.74 -12.22
C ASP A 371 -0.16 -25.69 -12.68
N PRO A 372 0.17 -24.82 -13.65
CA PRO A 372 -0.69 -23.71 -14.03
C PRO A 372 -2.05 -24.12 -14.61
N MET A 373 -2.12 -25.34 -15.15
CA MET A 373 -3.32 -25.88 -15.81
C MET A 373 -4.10 -26.83 -14.92
N ASN A 374 -3.63 -27.11 -13.69
CA ASN A 374 -4.18 -28.10 -12.78
C ASN A 374 -4.33 -29.49 -13.45
N THR A 375 -3.27 -29.92 -14.11
CA THR A 375 -3.19 -31.17 -14.91
C THR A 375 -2.41 -32.29 -14.22
N GLY A 376 -1.89 -32.03 -13.02
CA GLY A 376 -0.90 -32.88 -12.34
C GLY A 376 0.53 -32.62 -12.81
N ALA A 377 0.82 -31.49 -13.44
CA ALA A 377 2.16 -31.13 -13.86
C ALA A 377 3.03 -30.75 -12.64
N ASP A 378 4.34 -30.98 -12.74
CA ASP A 378 5.31 -30.53 -11.73
C ASP A 378 6.46 -29.78 -12.40
N LEU A 379 6.16 -28.59 -12.93
CA LEU A 379 7.11 -27.79 -13.70
C LEU A 379 8.29 -27.29 -12.85
N LEU A 380 8.09 -27.13 -11.54
CA LEU A 380 9.11 -26.66 -10.60
C LEU A 380 9.81 -27.81 -9.84
N GLY A 381 9.35 -29.06 -9.98
CA GLY A 381 9.93 -30.20 -9.28
C GLY A 381 9.66 -30.19 -7.77
N LEU A 382 8.51 -29.69 -7.34
CA LEU A 382 8.14 -29.56 -5.93
C LEU A 382 7.60 -30.87 -5.33
N GLY A 383 7.16 -31.83 -6.13
CA GLY A 383 6.48 -33.04 -5.65
C GLY A 383 5.18 -32.71 -4.91
N ASP A 384 4.92 -33.43 -3.80
CA ASP A 384 3.74 -33.23 -2.95
C ASP A 384 3.82 -31.91 -2.14
N PHE A 385 3.46 -30.80 -2.79
CA PHE A 385 3.49 -29.48 -2.18
C PHE A 385 2.17 -29.13 -1.47
N HIS A 386 2.26 -28.84 -0.17
CA HIS A 386 1.11 -28.46 0.66
C HIS A 386 1.32 -27.08 1.27
N VAL A 387 0.28 -26.25 1.24
CA VAL A 387 0.30 -24.94 1.91
C VAL A 387 0.26 -25.13 3.42
N THR A 388 1.15 -24.42 4.12
CA THR A 388 1.26 -24.49 5.58
C THR A 388 0.97 -23.13 6.22
N THR A 389 0.31 -23.15 7.38
CA THR A 389 -0.01 -21.96 8.19
C THR A 389 0.45 -22.10 9.64
N GLY A 390 1.22 -23.15 9.96
CA GLY A 390 1.65 -23.47 11.33
C GLY A 390 2.49 -22.36 12.00
N PHE A 391 3.12 -21.48 11.20
CA PHE A 391 3.83 -20.30 11.70
C PHE A 391 2.92 -19.22 12.32
N PHE A 392 1.60 -19.32 12.18
CA PHE A 392 0.66 -18.50 12.95
C PHE A 392 0.25 -19.10 14.30
N ASN A 393 0.61 -20.37 14.55
CA ASN A 393 0.19 -21.11 15.73
C ASN A 393 1.30 -21.27 16.78
N THR A 394 2.44 -20.60 16.59
CA THR A 394 3.57 -20.65 17.53
C THR A 394 3.92 -19.24 18.00
N PRO A 395 4.00 -18.98 19.32
CA PRO A 395 4.33 -17.65 19.85
C PRO A 395 5.61 -17.05 19.27
N GLY A 396 6.64 -17.87 19.08
CA GLY A 396 7.94 -17.42 18.56
C GLY A 396 7.87 -16.90 17.12
N THR A 397 7.18 -17.61 16.22
CA THR A 397 7.05 -17.20 14.82
C THR A 397 6.12 -16.01 14.67
N VAL A 398 5.00 -15.97 15.40
CA VAL A 398 4.09 -14.82 15.44
C VAL A 398 4.83 -13.56 15.91
N ARG A 399 5.64 -13.68 16.97
CA ARG A 399 6.48 -12.57 17.45
C ARG A 399 7.47 -12.10 16.39
N ALA A 400 8.13 -13.01 15.68
CA ALA A 400 9.08 -12.66 14.63
C ALA A 400 8.41 -11.93 13.46
N ILE A 401 7.23 -12.40 13.03
CA ILE A 401 6.42 -11.76 11.99
C ILE A 401 6.04 -10.35 12.43
N TRP A 402 5.44 -10.21 13.61
CA TRP A 402 4.98 -8.92 14.12
C TRP A 402 6.13 -7.93 14.30
N LEU A 403 7.27 -8.34 14.86
CA LEU A 403 8.45 -7.48 15.01
C LEU A 403 9.01 -7.04 13.65
N SER A 404 8.93 -7.90 12.63
CA SER A 404 9.33 -7.55 11.26
C SER A 404 8.40 -6.51 10.65
N GLN A 405 7.08 -6.68 10.84
CA GLN A 405 6.07 -5.71 10.41
C GLN A 405 6.26 -4.36 11.10
N ALA A 406 6.37 -4.36 12.43
CA ALA A 406 6.61 -3.17 13.24
C ALA A 406 7.93 -2.46 12.85
N GLY A 407 9.02 -3.23 12.69
CA GLY A 407 10.31 -2.71 12.25
C GLY A 407 10.24 -2.05 10.86
N GLY A 408 9.48 -2.66 9.93
CA GLY A 408 9.19 -2.07 8.63
C GLY A 408 8.49 -0.73 8.74
N VAL A 409 7.38 -0.65 9.50
CA VAL A 409 6.61 0.58 9.74
C VAL A 409 7.48 1.69 10.35
N VAL A 410 8.24 1.38 11.40
CA VAL A 410 9.13 2.34 12.07
C VAL A 410 10.21 2.84 11.10
N THR A 411 10.81 1.96 10.30
CA THR A 411 11.80 2.33 9.28
C THR A 411 11.21 3.30 8.25
N GLY A 412 10.00 3.02 7.76
CA GLY A 412 9.28 3.92 6.86
C GLY A 412 9.06 5.32 7.44
N HIS A 413 8.65 5.40 8.71
CA HIS A 413 8.45 6.68 9.41
C HIS A 413 9.76 7.45 9.61
N VAL A 414 10.84 6.76 10.01
CA VAL A 414 12.18 7.38 10.14
C VAL A 414 12.63 7.99 8.81
N ILE A 415 12.50 7.26 7.69
CA ILE A 415 12.84 7.76 6.36
C ILE A 415 11.98 8.97 5.99
N ALA A 416 10.67 8.90 6.24
CA ALA A 416 9.74 9.98 5.95
C ALA A 416 10.07 11.27 6.74
N ILE A 417 10.41 11.14 8.02
CA ILE A 417 10.79 12.28 8.87
C ILE A 417 12.10 12.89 8.39
N LEU A 418 13.09 12.06 8.07
CA LEU A 418 14.34 12.51 7.48
C LEU A 418 14.09 13.30 6.18
N MET A 419 13.21 12.81 5.31
CA MET A 419 12.83 13.52 4.08
C MET A 419 12.14 14.86 4.39
N ALA A 420 11.14 14.87 5.27
CA ALA A 420 10.41 16.08 5.65
C ALA A 420 11.36 17.13 6.26
N HIS A 421 12.26 16.69 7.12
CA HIS A 421 13.25 17.57 7.74
C HIS A 421 14.21 18.20 6.71
N VAL A 422 14.74 17.41 5.79
CA VAL A 422 15.61 17.93 4.70
C VAL A 422 14.86 18.95 3.84
N LEU A 423 13.57 18.76 3.56
CA LEU A 423 12.77 19.75 2.83
C LEU A 423 12.50 21.01 3.65
N ALA A 424 12.17 20.87 4.93
CA ALA A 424 11.93 22.00 5.82
C ALA A 424 13.16 22.90 5.94
N LEU A 425 14.36 22.32 6.06
CA LEU A 425 15.63 23.05 6.11
C LEU A 425 15.92 23.84 4.84
N ARG A 426 15.70 23.22 3.66
CA ARG A 426 15.88 23.90 2.35
C ARG A 426 14.92 25.08 2.17
N GLY A 427 13.76 25.06 2.83
CA GLY A 427 12.72 26.08 2.70
C GLY A 427 12.84 27.27 3.66
N HIS A 428 13.56 27.14 4.78
CA HIS A 428 13.53 28.15 5.85
C HIS A 428 14.87 28.83 6.19
N GLY A 429 16.00 28.34 5.66
CA GLY A 429 17.33 28.95 5.79
C GLY A 429 17.94 29.00 7.22
N ASN A 430 17.10 28.98 8.25
CA ASN A 430 17.45 28.94 9.67
C ASN A 430 16.91 27.65 10.31
N ASN A 431 17.78 26.90 10.99
CA ASN A 431 17.44 25.64 11.64
C ASN A 431 16.28 25.78 12.64
N LEU A 432 16.26 26.84 13.47
CA LEU A 432 15.22 27.02 14.48
C LEU A 432 13.84 27.22 13.84
N ARG A 433 13.76 28.03 12.78
CA ARG A 433 12.51 28.24 12.04
C ARG A 433 12.05 26.97 11.33
N ALA A 434 12.99 26.19 10.78
CA ALA A 434 12.66 24.91 10.17
C ALA A 434 12.08 23.91 11.20
N ILE A 435 12.65 23.88 12.41
CA ILE A 435 12.17 23.03 13.51
C ILE A 435 10.77 23.43 13.97
N ILE A 436 10.52 24.74 14.14
CA ILE A 436 9.19 25.25 14.49
C ILE A 436 8.19 24.95 13.37
N ALA A 437 8.56 25.16 12.11
CA ALA A 437 7.70 24.92 10.96
C ALA A 437 7.30 23.45 10.82
N GLN A 438 8.20 22.53 11.14
CA GLN A 438 7.93 21.09 11.01
C GLN A 438 7.29 20.48 12.26
N ALA A 439 7.27 21.16 13.42
CA ALA A 439 6.83 20.57 14.68
C ALA A 439 5.41 19.99 14.64
N PRO A 440 4.37 20.67 14.10
CA PRO A 440 3.04 20.09 13.99
C PRO A 440 2.99 18.85 13.09
N LEU A 441 3.77 18.85 12.00
CA LEU A 441 3.88 17.70 11.11
C LEU A 441 4.62 16.54 11.79
N ALA A 442 5.69 16.82 12.53
CA ALA A 442 6.44 15.80 13.26
C ALA A 442 5.59 15.12 14.35
N ILE A 443 4.81 15.90 15.11
CA ILE A 443 3.85 15.36 16.09
C ILE A 443 2.82 14.47 15.40
N PHE A 444 2.26 14.93 14.27
CA PHE A 444 1.35 14.13 13.48
C PHE A 444 1.99 12.81 13.03
N MET A 445 3.25 12.81 12.56
CA MET A 445 3.95 11.60 12.13
C MET A 445 4.26 10.64 13.29
N ILE A 446 4.54 11.15 14.49
CA ILE A 446 4.69 10.32 15.71
C ILE A 446 3.34 9.66 16.05
N GLY A 447 2.25 10.44 16.06
CA GLY A 447 0.90 9.90 16.26
C GLY A 447 0.51 8.89 15.17
N TYR A 448 0.93 9.11 13.93
CA TYR A 448 0.71 8.17 12.83
C TYR A 448 1.52 6.88 12.98
N THR A 449 2.70 6.95 13.60
CA THR A 449 3.50 5.76 13.93
C THR A 449 2.76 4.92 14.97
N PHE A 450 2.30 5.56 16.05
CA PHE A 450 1.48 4.90 17.06
C PHE A 450 0.25 4.25 16.43
N PHE A 451 -0.48 5.00 15.60
CA PHE A 451 -1.66 4.52 14.90
C PHE A 451 -1.34 3.32 13.99
N GLY A 452 -0.24 3.34 13.23
CA GLY A 452 0.17 2.23 12.37
C GLY A 452 0.56 0.97 13.14
N LEU A 453 1.27 1.11 14.26
CA LEU A 453 1.64 -0.01 15.14
C LEU A 453 0.41 -0.56 15.88
N TRP A 454 -0.48 0.31 16.32
CA TRP A 454 -1.77 -0.06 16.89
C TRP A 454 -2.61 -0.87 15.90
N LEU A 455 -2.67 -0.47 14.62
CA LEU A 455 -3.37 -1.24 13.57
C LEU A 455 -2.80 -2.65 13.36
N LEU A 456 -1.49 -2.83 13.53
CA LEU A 456 -0.85 -4.16 13.44
C LEU A 456 -1.09 -5.02 14.68
N ALA A 457 -1.35 -4.41 15.83
CA ALA A 457 -1.63 -5.11 17.09
C ALA A 457 -3.14 -5.32 17.34
N SER A 458 -4.00 -4.59 16.61
CA SER A 458 -5.44 -4.60 16.85
C SER A 458 -6.08 -5.92 16.45
N PRO A 459 -7.00 -6.48 17.27
CA PRO A 459 -7.72 -7.68 16.93
C PRO A 459 -8.59 -7.47 15.68
N ARG A 460 -8.58 -8.49 14.80
CA ARG A 460 -9.28 -8.49 13.52
C ARG A 460 -10.35 -9.56 13.48
N GLY A 461 -11.51 -9.22 12.88
CA GLY A 461 -12.71 -10.06 12.89
C GLY A 461 -13.04 -10.73 11.57
N VAL A 462 -12.26 -10.48 10.51
CA VAL A 462 -12.38 -11.09 9.19
C VAL A 462 -11.02 -11.13 8.52
#